data_AF-A0A8T6M3D6-F1
#
_entry.id   AF-A0A8T6M3D6-F1
#
_cell.length_a   1.000
_cell.length_b   1.000
_cell.length_c   1.000
_cell.angle_alpha   90.00
_cell.angle_beta   90.00
_cell.angle_gamma   90.00
#
_symmetry.space_group_name_H-M   'P 1'
#
loop_
_entity.id
_entity.type
_entity.pdbx_description
1 polymer ?
#
loop_
_entity_poly.entity_id
_entity_poly.type
_entity_poly.pdbx_seq_one_letter_code
_entity_poly.pdbx_strand_id
1 'polypeptide(L)'
;MKSKLVFAFLILIPLISAALPVALYDQGIGVKLKSTGQLLSSGQIVVEIYDALTGGNLIYSETFSNGIVNGNWNLLLGGNPSNPLYLEYGKKYYRDYTINGANLDFTDYSGATVPRQIFYSPLGSISSDFFSTFYSKTNQTYTGSLSSNNLTGYKAANYLCSIEFPETHLCNQKELIITIQSTDISSLAEWEGTAWVSSGGSKFPSALTASDCRGFTVGDSTALGNFWIFDTTTGGQGSIVNCAQLKPLACCK
;
A
#
# COMPACT_ATOMS: atom_id res chain seq x y z
N MET A 1 -36.83 -13.55 -45.02
CA MET A 1 -36.32 -14.05 -43.72
C MET A 1 -36.17 -12.86 -42.79
N LYS A 2 -36.97 -12.76 -41.73
CA LYS A 2 -36.94 -11.63 -40.77
C LYS A 2 -35.85 -11.90 -39.74
N SER A 3 -34.67 -11.28 -39.92
CA SER A 3 -33.59 -11.32 -38.94
C SER A 3 -34.01 -10.50 -37.72
N LYS A 4 -34.24 -11.17 -36.58
CA LYS A 4 -34.48 -10.51 -35.30
C LYS A 4 -33.14 -10.03 -34.78
N LEU A 5 -32.86 -8.75 -34.95
CA LEU A 5 -31.74 -8.06 -34.32
C LEU A 5 -32.03 -8.03 -32.80
N VAL A 6 -31.43 -8.95 -32.05
CA VAL A 6 -31.49 -8.95 -30.58
C VAL A 6 -30.42 -7.98 -30.10
N PHE A 7 -30.83 -6.75 -29.76
CA PHE A 7 -29.99 -5.80 -29.03
C PHE A 7 -29.80 -6.34 -27.61
N ALA A 8 -28.69 -7.03 -27.37
CA ALA A 8 -28.26 -7.37 -26.02
C ALA A 8 -27.72 -6.08 -25.36
N PHE A 9 -28.56 -5.45 -24.55
CA PHE A 9 -28.18 -4.29 -23.73
C PHE A 9 -27.29 -4.81 -22.60
N LEU A 10 -25.97 -4.81 -22.82
CA LEU A 10 -24.98 -5.17 -21.81
C LEU A 10 -24.98 -4.06 -20.75
N ILE A 11 -25.70 -4.26 -19.66
CA ILE A 11 -25.70 -3.33 -18.52
C ILE A 11 -24.33 -3.45 -17.85
N LEU A 12 -23.41 -2.55 -18.18
CA LEU A 12 -22.20 -2.32 -17.41
C LEU A 12 -22.64 -1.74 -16.05
N ILE A 13 -22.80 -2.59 -15.04
CA ILE A 13 -22.98 -2.13 -13.66
C ILE A 13 -21.58 -1.73 -13.19
N PRO A 14 -21.29 -0.45 -12.94
CA PRO A 14 -20.03 -0.08 -12.33
C PRO A 14 -19.95 -0.75 -10.96
N LEU A 15 -18.93 -1.60 -10.77
CA LEU A 15 -18.58 -2.13 -9.46
C LEU A 15 -18.00 -0.98 -8.64
N ILE A 16 -18.88 -0.20 -8.00
CA ILE A 16 -18.46 0.79 -7.02
C ILE A 16 -18.03 0.00 -5.78
N SER A 17 -16.72 -0.15 -5.59
CA SER A 17 -16.17 -0.67 -4.34
C SER A 17 -16.35 0.39 -3.27
N ALA A 18 -17.39 0.25 -2.44
CA ALA A 18 -17.59 1.12 -1.29
C ALA A 18 -16.58 0.72 -0.21
N ALA A 19 -15.86 1.71 0.33
CA ALA A 19 -15.07 1.49 1.53
C ALA A 19 -15.98 0.97 2.66
N LEU A 20 -15.53 -0.03 3.42
CA LEU A 20 -16.31 -0.55 4.53
C LEU A 20 -16.13 0.36 5.74
N PRO A 21 -17.22 0.75 6.43
CA PRO A 21 -17.11 1.51 7.66
C PRO A 21 -16.41 0.67 8.73
N VAL A 22 -15.61 1.31 9.56
CA VAL A 22 -14.88 0.67 10.67
C VAL A 22 -15.20 1.34 11.98
N ALA A 23 -14.97 0.61 13.08
CA ALA A 23 -15.07 1.16 14.42
C ALA A 23 -13.70 1.10 15.11
N LEU A 24 -13.21 2.24 15.59
CA LEU A 24 -11.87 2.39 16.19
C LEU A 24 -12.00 2.81 17.65
N TYR A 25 -11.36 2.06 18.56
CA TYR A 25 -11.26 2.46 19.95
C TYR A 25 -10.19 3.54 20.12
N ASP A 26 -10.55 4.63 20.78
CA ASP A 26 -9.67 5.73 21.12
C ASP A 26 -9.69 5.98 22.63
N GLN A 27 -8.52 6.06 23.24
CA GLN A 27 -8.39 6.21 24.69
C GLN A 27 -7.29 7.20 25.03
N GLY A 28 -7.48 7.90 26.14
CA GLY A 28 -6.50 8.80 26.70
C GLY A 28 -6.74 9.05 28.18
N ILE A 29 -5.69 9.51 28.86
CA ILE A 29 -5.68 9.71 30.31
C ILE A 29 -4.97 11.02 30.66
N GLY A 30 -5.24 11.52 31.86
CA GLY A 30 -4.48 12.63 32.43
C GLY A 30 -4.78 14.01 31.84
N VAL A 31 -5.96 14.23 31.25
CA VAL A 31 -6.38 15.58 30.82
C VAL A 31 -6.48 16.48 32.04
N LYS A 32 -5.76 17.59 32.00
CA LYS A 32 -5.70 18.58 33.09
C LYS A 32 -6.06 19.97 32.58
N LEU A 33 -6.67 20.77 33.46
CA LEU A 33 -6.85 22.19 33.23
C LEU A 33 -5.50 22.89 33.24
N LYS A 34 -5.17 23.63 32.17
CA LYS A 34 -3.88 24.34 32.05
C LYS A 34 -3.67 25.38 33.17
N SER A 35 -4.75 25.99 33.66
CA SER A 35 -4.71 27.01 34.70
C SER A 35 -4.44 26.48 36.11
N THR A 36 -4.91 25.28 36.44
CA THR A 36 -4.85 24.73 37.81
C THR A 36 -4.01 23.46 37.94
N GLY A 37 -3.72 22.77 36.84
CA GLY A 37 -3.07 21.46 36.83
C GLY A 37 -3.95 20.32 37.36
N GLN A 38 -5.20 20.58 37.75
CA GLN A 38 -6.14 19.57 38.23
C GLN A 38 -6.71 18.77 37.04
N LEU A 39 -7.05 17.50 37.29
CA LEU A 39 -7.72 16.66 36.29
C LEU A 39 -9.07 17.28 35.90
N LEU A 40 -9.40 17.22 34.62
CA LEU A 40 -10.69 17.67 34.11
C LEU A 40 -11.78 16.68 34.55
N SER A 41 -12.68 17.10 35.45
CA SER A 41 -13.71 16.22 36.01
C SER A 41 -14.70 15.69 34.95
N SER A 42 -15.13 16.56 34.03
CA SER A 42 -15.93 16.21 32.85
C SER A 42 -15.67 17.19 31.70
N GLY A 43 -15.88 16.75 30.46
CA GLY A 43 -15.76 17.60 29.29
C GLY A 43 -16.34 16.99 28.03
N GLN A 44 -16.76 17.86 27.12
CA GLN A 44 -17.00 17.48 25.73
C GLN A 44 -15.65 17.33 25.02
N ILE A 45 -15.54 16.30 24.21
CA ILE A 45 -14.38 16.06 23.34
C ILE A 45 -14.85 15.90 21.90
N VAL A 46 -14.17 16.59 20.98
CA VAL A 46 -14.28 16.39 19.53
C VAL A 46 -13.03 15.67 19.10
N VAL A 47 -13.19 14.56 18.39
CA VAL A 47 -12.08 13.79 17.80
C VAL A 47 -12.14 13.96 16.28
N GLU A 48 -11.04 14.41 15.69
CA GLU A 48 -10.92 14.61 14.25
C GLU A 48 -9.79 13.75 13.69
N ILE A 49 -9.98 13.21 12.49
CA ILE A 49 -8.96 12.42 11.77
C ILE A 49 -8.66 13.08 10.43
N TYR A 50 -7.38 13.25 10.14
CA TYR A 50 -6.86 13.84 8.91
C TYR A 50 -5.88 12.91 8.20
N ASP A 51 -5.67 13.15 6.90
CA ASP A 51 -4.68 12.46 6.08
C ASP A 51 -3.28 13.12 6.08
N ALA A 52 -3.13 14.30 6.72
CA ALA A 52 -1.86 15.03 6.85
C ALA A 52 -1.62 15.57 8.26
N LEU A 53 -0.34 15.79 8.63
CA LEU A 53 0.06 16.32 9.94
C LEU A 53 -0.42 17.77 10.12
N THR A 54 -0.36 18.56 9.05
CA THR A 54 -0.84 19.94 8.97
C THR A 54 -1.63 20.10 7.67
N GLY A 55 -2.75 20.82 7.71
CA GLY A 55 -3.67 20.89 6.56
C GLY A 55 -4.35 19.54 6.30
N GLY A 56 -4.34 19.08 5.06
CA GLY A 56 -4.95 17.80 4.66
C GLY A 56 -6.47 17.82 4.61
N ASN A 57 -7.04 16.69 4.21
CA ASN A 57 -8.48 16.47 4.21
C ASN A 57 -8.95 15.95 5.57
N LEU A 58 -10.07 16.48 6.05
CA LEU A 58 -10.79 15.92 7.19
C LEU A 58 -11.47 14.62 6.75
N ILE A 59 -11.02 13.49 7.31
CA ILE A 59 -11.54 12.15 7.05
C ILE A 59 -12.72 11.85 7.97
N TYR A 60 -12.66 12.33 9.20
CA TYR A 60 -13.64 12.02 10.23
C TYR A 60 -13.70 13.11 11.29
N SER A 61 -14.89 13.39 11.81
CA SER A 61 -15.09 14.26 12.98
C SER A 61 -16.29 13.76 13.77
N GLU A 62 -16.13 13.52 15.07
CA GLU A 62 -17.23 13.15 15.96
C GLU A 62 -17.11 13.88 17.30
N THR A 63 -18.26 14.34 17.82
CA THR A 63 -18.36 15.02 19.11
C THR A 63 -19.00 14.11 20.14
N PHE A 64 -18.32 13.93 21.27
CA PHE A 64 -18.79 13.14 22.40
C PHE A 64 -19.09 14.06 23.59
N SER A 65 -20.38 14.22 23.87
CA SER A 65 -20.86 14.91 25.07
C SER A 65 -20.48 14.10 26.30
N ASN A 66 -19.76 14.71 27.25
CA ASN A 66 -19.18 14.04 28.43
C ASN A 66 -18.20 12.91 28.08
N GLY A 67 -17.47 13.03 26.96
CA GLY A 67 -16.48 12.03 26.58
C GLY A 67 -15.26 12.00 27.51
N ILE A 68 -15.00 13.08 28.26
CA ILE A 68 -14.00 13.09 29.33
C ILE A 68 -14.67 12.84 30.68
N VAL A 69 -14.12 11.92 31.47
CA VAL A 69 -14.49 11.67 32.88
C VAL A 69 -13.23 11.53 33.73
N ASN A 70 -13.05 12.41 34.70
CA ASN A 70 -11.89 12.47 35.60
C ASN A 70 -10.54 12.42 34.86
N GLY A 71 -10.44 13.20 33.80
CA GLY A 71 -9.25 13.33 32.95
C GLY A 71 -9.02 12.17 31.98
N ASN A 72 -9.93 11.21 31.89
CA ASN A 72 -9.79 10.04 31.02
C ASN A 72 -10.92 9.98 29.99
N TRP A 73 -10.66 9.31 28.86
CA TRP A 73 -11.69 8.96 27.89
C TRP A 73 -11.46 7.56 27.32
N ASN A 74 -12.56 6.95 26.88
CA ASN A 74 -12.58 5.72 26.12
C ASN A 74 -13.77 5.81 25.16
N LEU A 75 -13.48 6.04 23.88
CA LEU A 75 -14.44 6.38 22.85
C LEU A 75 -14.42 5.31 21.76
N LEU A 76 -15.58 5.02 21.19
CA LEU A 76 -15.70 4.18 19.99
C LEU A 76 -16.00 5.08 18.80
N LEU A 77 -14.97 5.39 18.02
CA LEU A 77 -15.09 6.20 16.80
C LEU A 77 -15.72 5.34 15.69
N GLY A 78 -16.57 5.94 14.86
CA GLY A 78 -17.22 5.25 13.75
C GLY A 78 -18.37 4.32 14.15
N GLY A 79 -18.70 4.25 15.45
CA GLY A 79 -19.83 3.48 15.94
C GLY A 79 -21.19 4.11 15.62
N ASN A 80 -21.21 5.38 15.19
CA ASN A 80 -22.40 6.12 14.81
C ASN A 80 -22.78 5.85 13.34
N PRO A 81 -23.91 5.18 13.05
CA PRO A 81 -24.29 4.85 11.68
C PRO A 81 -24.57 6.06 10.78
N SER A 82 -24.87 7.22 11.38
CA SER A 82 -25.07 8.48 10.66
C SER A 82 -23.75 9.22 10.36
N ASN A 83 -22.65 8.76 10.95
CA ASN A 83 -21.30 9.29 10.73
C ASN A 83 -20.29 8.12 10.72
N PRO A 84 -20.33 7.27 9.68
CA PRO A 84 -19.42 6.14 9.56
C PRO A 84 -17.97 6.60 9.39
N LEU A 85 -17.03 5.88 10.01
CA LEU A 85 -15.61 6.10 9.83
C LEU A 85 -15.09 5.20 8.70
N TYR A 86 -14.46 5.79 7.68
CA TYR A 86 -13.80 5.07 6.60
C TYR A 86 -12.29 5.26 6.70
N LEU A 87 -11.55 4.16 6.82
CA LEU A 87 -10.09 4.16 6.84
C LEU A 87 -9.56 3.12 5.85
N GLU A 88 -8.30 3.27 5.48
CA GLU A 88 -7.54 2.27 4.74
C GLU A 88 -6.57 1.56 5.68
N TYR A 89 -6.56 0.22 5.64
CA TYR A 89 -5.68 -0.58 6.48
C TYR A 89 -4.20 -0.24 6.20
N GLY A 90 -3.43 -0.01 7.26
CA GLY A 90 -2.01 0.32 7.17
C GLY A 90 -1.69 1.74 6.68
N LYS A 91 -2.70 2.53 6.28
CA LYS A 91 -2.48 3.93 5.90
C LYS A 91 -2.23 4.79 7.14
N LYS A 92 -1.34 5.78 6.97
CA LYS A 92 -1.00 6.76 8.00
C LYS A 92 -2.05 7.86 8.05
N TYR A 93 -2.54 8.15 9.25
CA TYR A 93 -3.49 9.22 9.54
C TYR A 93 -3.03 10.01 10.77
N TYR A 94 -3.74 11.10 11.07
CA TYR A 94 -3.42 12.01 12.16
C TYR A 94 -4.69 12.35 12.93
N ARG A 95 -4.65 12.22 14.26
CA ARG A 95 -5.76 12.57 15.17
C ARG A 95 -5.53 13.94 15.78
N ASP A 96 -6.57 14.75 15.79
CA ASP A 96 -6.66 16.03 16.48
C ASP A 96 -7.79 15.95 17.52
N TYR A 97 -7.67 16.74 18.57
CA TYR A 97 -8.62 16.74 19.68
C TYR A 97 -8.96 18.17 20.09
N THR A 98 -10.24 18.42 20.28
CA THR A 98 -10.74 19.65 20.90
C THR A 98 -11.53 19.29 22.15
N ILE A 99 -11.13 19.81 23.31
CA ILE A 99 -11.84 19.59 24.59
C ILE A 99 -12.45 20.91 25.06
N ASN A 100 -13.77 20.93 25.24
CA ASN A 100 -14.54 22.14 25.61
C ASN A 100 -14.21 23.36 24.72
N GLY A 101 -13.97 23.14 23.43
CA GLY A 101 -13.61 24.18 22.46
C GLY A 101 -12.13 24.58 22.43
N ALA A 102 -11.28 24.00 23.29
CA ALA A 102 -9.84 24.22 23.27
C ALA A 102 -9.12 23.09 22.51
N ASN A 103 -8.30 23.44 21.53
CA ASN A 103 -7.46 22.50 20.79
C ASN A 103 -6.34 21.94 21.71
N LEU A 104 -6.03 20.65 21.58
CA LEU A 104 -4.92 20.01 22.29
C LEU A 104 -3.64 20.00 21.46
N ASP A 105 -2.57 20.49 22.10
CA ASP A 105 -1.21 20.36 21.60
C ASP A 105 -0.56 19.07 22.12
N PHE A 106 0.22 18.41 21.26
CA PHE A 106 1.00 17.22 21.59
C PHE A 106 2.49 17.50 21.53
N THR A 107 3.29 16.65 22.17
CA THR A 107 4.75 16.68 22.03
C THR A 107 5.21 15.44 21.29
N ASP A 108 5.98 15.62 20.22
CA ASP A 108 6.55 14.50 19.49
C ASP A 108 7.82 13.95 20.16
N TYR A 109 8.46 12.94 19.54
CA TYR A 109 9.67 12.31 20.06
C TYR A 109 10.89 13.25 20.10
N SER A 110 10.84 14.38 19.38
CA SER A 110 11.90 15.40 19.38
C SER A 110 11.68 16.45 20.47
N GLY A 111 10.54 16.42 21.16
CA GLY A 111 10.14 17.46 22.12
C GLY A 111 9.42 18.64 21.47
N ALA A 112 9.17 18.60 20.15
CA ALA A 112 8.46 19.66 19.45
C ALA A 112 6.95 19.57 19.67
N THR A 113 6.30 20.73 19.77
CA THR A 113 4.84 20.78 19.80
C THR A 113 4.27 20.48 18.42
N VAL A 114 3.36 19.52 18.34
CA VAL A 114 2.64 19.15 17.12
C VAL A 114 1.13 19.22 17.35
N PRO A 115 0.34 19.68 16.36
CA PRO A 115 -1.10 19.83 16.52
C PRO A 115 -1.86 18.50 16.49
N ARG A 116 -1.23 17.42 15.99
CA ARG A 116 -1.90 16.13 15.76
C ARG A 116 -1.01 14.95 16.12
N GLN A 117 -1.63 13.87 16.58
CA GLN A 117 -0.95 12.60 16.84
C GLN A 117 -1.05 11.66 15.64
N ILE A 118 0.09 11.13 15.20
CA ILE A 118 0.16 10.11 14.16
C ILE A 118 -0.41 8.76 14.63
N PHE A 119 -1.11 8.05 13.75
CA PHE A 119 -1.37 6.62 13.88
C PHE A 119 -1.42 5.93 12.51
N TYR A 120 -1.20 4.62 12.50
CA TYR A 120 -1.46 3.77 11.32
C TYR A 120 -2.77 3.04 11.55
N SER A 121 -3.69 3.10 10.58
CA SER A 121 -4.99 2.48 10.76
C SER A 121 -4.85 0.95 10.86
N PRO A 122 -5.29 0.32 11.96
CA PRO A 122 -5.28 -1.14 12.10
C PRO A 122 -6.49 -1.80 11.42
N LEU A 123 -7.40 -0.99 10.87
CA LEU A 123 -8.67 -1.41 10.28
C LEU A 123 -8.85 -0.69 8.94
N GLY A 124 -9.81 -1.15 8.14
CA GLY A 124 -10.20 -0.46 6.92
C GLY A 124 -10.18 -1.34 5.70
N SER A 125 -10.58 -0.76 4.57
CA SER A 125 -10.37 -1.39 3.28
C SER A 125 -8.87 -1.47 3.00
N ILE A 126 -8.41 -2.57 2.41
CA ILE A 126 -7.07 -2.62 1.83
C ILE A 126 -7.22 -1.97 0.46
N SER A 127 -6.75 -0.73 0.30
CA SER A 127 -6.75 -0.10 -1.03
C SER A 127 -5.78 -0.84 -1.95
N SER A 128 -6.13 -0.91 -3.23
CA SER A 128 -5.24 -1.42 -4.27
C SER A 128 -3.93 -0.63 -4.33
N ASP A 129 -3.94 0.62 -3.87
CA ASP A 129 -2.76 1.50 -3.78
C ASP A 129 -1.68 0.95 -2.84
N PHE A 130 -2.01 -0.04 -1.99
CA PHE A 130 -1.01 -0.75 -1.18
C PHE A 130 -0.19 -1.75 -2.00
N PHE A 131 -0.64 -2.10 -3.20
CA PHE A 131 0.01 -3.07 -4.04
C PHE A 131 0.42 -2.43 -5.35
N SER A 132 1.73 -2.35 -5.54
CA SER A 132 2.28 -1.93 -6.81
C SER A 132 1.82 -2.84 -7.93
N THR A 133 1.56 -2.24 -9.08
CA THR A 133 1.22 -2.95 -10.32
C THR A 133 2.34 -2.77 -11.32
N PHE A 134 2.41 -3.67 -12.30
CA PHE A 134 3.38 -3.56 -13.38
C PHE A 134 3.22 -2.24 -14.12
N TYR A 135 4.36 -1.59 -14.30
CA TYR A 135 4.46 -0.35 -15.05
C TYR A 135 5.01 -0.62 -16.46
N SER A 136 6.20 -1.22 -16.54
CA SER A 136 6.89 -1.52 -17.80
C SER A 136 8.04 -2.51 -17.60
N LYS A 137 8.77 -2.84 -18.67
CA LYS A 137 10.06 -3.55 -18.61
C LYS A 137 11.19 -2.60 -19.01
N THR A 138 12.36 -2.79 -18.43
CA THR A 138 13.57 -2.05 -18.87
C THR A 138 13.91 -2.38 -20.33
N ASN A 139 14.42 -1.41 -21.08
CA ASN A 139 14.92 -1.61 -22.44
C ASN A 139 16.22 -2.41 -22.45
N GLN A 140 17.05 -2.22 -21.43
CA GLN A 140 18.27 -3.01 -21.26
C GLN A 140 17.95 -4.40 -20.72
N THR A 141 18.79 -5.36 -21.10
CA THR A 141 18.72 -6.74 -20.59
C THR A 141 19.92 -7.02 -19.71
N TYR A 142 19.70 -7.87 -18.71
CA TYR A 142 20.67 -8.17 -17.66
C TYR A 142 20.75 -9.66 -17.44
N THR A 143 21.90 -10.14 -17.01
CA THR A 143 22.01 -11.46 -16.38
C THR A 143 21.47 -11.38 -14.95
N GLY A 144 21.48 -12.50 -14.23
CA GLY A 144 21.17 -12.55 -12.81
C GLY A 144 22.19 -11.86 -11.90
N SER A 145 23.26 -11.26 -12.43
CA SER A 145 24.23 -10.47 -11.65
C SER A 145 23.97 -8.98 -11.84
N LEU A 146 23.14 -8.40 -10.99
CA LEU A 146 22.74 -7.00 -11.09
C LEU A 146 23.66 -6.12 -10.24
N SER A 147 24.24 -5.10 -10.88
CA SER A 147 25.04 -4.07 -10.21
C SER A 147 24.89 -2.72 -10.88
N SER A 148 24.79 -1.65 -10.08
CA SER A 148 24.73 -0.26 -10.54
C SER A 148 24.95 0.69 -9.38
N ASN A 149 25.70 1.78 -9.58
CA ASN A 149 25.94 2.81 -8.56
C ASN A 149 26.39 2.25 -7.18
N ASN A 150 27.35 1.31 -7.16
CA ASN A 150 27.82 0.58 -5.97
C ASN A 150 26.75 -0.25 -5.23
N LEU A 151 25.57 -0.42 -5.81
CA LEU A 151 24.53 -1.34 -5.34
C LEU A 151 24.67 -2.68 -6.06
N THR A 152 24.25 -3.75 -5.39
CA THR A 152 24.18 -5.10 -5.95
C THR A 152 22.86 -5.77 -5.59
N GLY A 153 22.49 -6.82 -6.33
CA GLY A 153 21.32 -7.65 -6.02
C GLY A 153 20.00 -6.89 -6.14
N TYR A 154 19.06 -7.16 -5.23
CA TYR A 154 17.74 -6.49 -5.22
C TYR A 154 17.83 -4.96 -5.16
N LYS A 155 18.80 -4.39 -4.43
CA LYS A 155 18.97 -2.94 -4.36
C LYS A 155 19.36 -2.35 -5.72
N ALA A 156 20.25 -3.04 -6.45
CA ALA A 156 20.60 -2.64 -7.81
C ALA A 156 19.41 -2.78 -8.76
N ALA A 157 18.63 -3.85 -8.65
CA ALA A 157 17.45 -4.06 -9.48
C ALA A 157 16.41 -2.93 -9.30
N ASN A 158 16.11 -2.58 -8.05
CA ASN A 158 15.19 -1.47 -7.74
C ASN A 158 15.73 -0.14 -8.27
N TYR A 159 17.04 0.11 -8.09
CA TYR A 159 17.68 1.32 -8.59
C TYR A 159 17.59 1.41 -10.12
N LEU A 160 17.89 0.32 -10.84
CA LEU A 160 17.81 0.26 -12.29
C LEU A 160 16.39 0.54 -12.80
N CYS A 161 15.37 -0.07 -12.18
CA CYS A 161 13.98 0.27 -12.47
C CYS A 161 13.68 1.75 -12.22
N SER A 162 14.06 2.30 -11.05
CA SER A 162 13.79 3.70 -10.70
C SER A 162 14.47 4.74 -11.59
N ILE A 163 15.61 4.39 -12.20
CA ILE A 163 16.34 5.26 -13.13
C ILE A 163 15.67 5.28 -14.50
N GLU A 164 15.19 4.13 -14.99
CA GLU A 164 14.50 4.07 -16.27
C GLU A 164 13.05 4.57 -16.18
N PHE A 165 12.37 4.23 -15.07
CA PHE A 165 11.00 4.61 -14.79
C PHE A 165 10.92 5.18 -13.35
N PRO A 166 10.80 6.52 -13.19
CA PRO A 166 10.73 7.14 -11.88
C PRO A 166 9.65 6.55 -10.97
N GLU A 167 9.99 6.37 -9.69
CA GLU A 167 9.11 5.79 -8.65
C GLU A 167 8.72 4.32 -8.87
N THR A 168 9.51 3.57 -9.64
CA THR A 168 9.33 2.11 -9.80
C THR A 168 10.41 1.30 -9.07
N HIS A 169 10.14 0.02 -8.85
CA HIS A 169 11.07 -0.99 -8.32
C HIS A 169 10.96 -2.31 -9.09
N LEU A 170 11.87 -3.26 -8.85
CA LEU A 170 11.79 -4.58 -9.46
C LEU A 170 10.50 -5.29 -8.99
N CYS A 171 9.63 -5.62 -9.93
CA CYS A 171 8.39 -6.35 -9.66
C CYS A 171 8.68 -7.65 -8.90
N ASN A 172 7.86 -7.90 -7.88
CA ASN A 172 7.71 -9.24 -7.33
C ASN A 172 6.54 -9.98 -8.01
N GLN A 173 6.53 -11.32 -7.92
CA GLN A 173 5.49 -12.13 -8.54
C GLN A 173 4.07 -11.80 -8.04
N LYS A 174 3.92 -11.38 -6.78
CA LYS A 174 2.61 -10.99 -6.23
C LYS A 174 2.08 -9.72 -6.91
N GLU A 175 2.93 -8.75 -7.19
CA GLU A 175 2.55 -7.51 -7.91
C GLU A 175 2.09 -7.80 -9.34
N LEU A 176 2.73 -8.76 -10.02
CA LEU A 176 2.26 -9.19 -11.34
C LEU A 176 0.90 -9.88 -11.28
N ILE A 177 0.69 -10.77 -10.31
CA ILE A 177 -0.63 -11.41 -10.11
C ILE A 177 -1.70 -10.36 -9.81
N ILE A 178 -1.38 -9.35 -8.99
CA ILE A 178 -2.31 -8.25 -8.69
C ILE A 178 -2.63 -7.47 -9.96
N THR A 179 -1.61 -7.16 -10.78
CA THR A 179 -1.82 -6.48 -12.07
C THR A 179 -2.78 -7.25 -12.97
N ILE A 180 -2.60 -8.58 -13.10
CA ILE A 180 -3.48 -9.43 -13.92
C ILE A 180 -4.93 -9.38 -13.41
N GLN A 181 -5.11 -9.25 -12.08
CA GLN A 181 -6.43 -9.23 -11.45
C GLN A 181 -7.10 -7.86 -11.49
N SER A 182 -6.33 -6.77 -11.48
CA SER A 182 -6.85 -5.41 -11.33
C SER A 182 -6.84 -4.57 -12.61
N THR A 183 -6.08 -4.98 -13.63
CA THR A 183 -5.79 -4.16 -14.80
C THR A 183 -6.16 -4.90 -16.08
N ASP A 184 -6.72 -4.19 -17.07
CA ASP A 184 -6.93 -4.74 -18.41
C ASP A 184 -5.59 -4.90 -19.14
N ILE A 185 -4.95 -6.05 -18.94
CA ILE A 185 -3.65 -6.38 -19.51
C ILE A 185 -3.65 -6.44 -21.04
N SER A 186 -4.81 -6.60 -21.69
CA SER A 186 -4.90 -6.62 -23.16
C SER A 186 -4.56 -5.26 -23.77
N SER A 187 -4.67 -4.19 -22.97
CA SER A 187 -4.33 -2.82 -23.36
C SER A 187 -2.87 -2.44 -23.09
N LEU A 188 -2.12 -3.27 -22.35
CA LEU A 188 -0.74 -2.99 -21.96
C LEU A 188 0.22 -3.48 -23.06
N ALA A 189 0.67 -2.56 -23.92
CA ALA A 189 1.58 -2.89 -25.04
C ALA A 189 2.89 -3.60 -24.58
N GLU A 190 3.33 -3.33 -23.34
CA GLU A 190 4.53 -3.93 -22.76
C GLU A 190 4.28 -5.31 -22.12
N TRP A 191 3.04 -5.83 -22.10
CA TRP A 191 2.68 -7.09 -21.45
C TRP A 191 2.92 -8.34 -22.32
N GLU A 192 4.08 -8.41 -22.98
CA GLU A 192 4.51 -9.57 -23.76
C GLU A 192 6.00 -9.93 -23.50
N GLY A 193 6.43 -11.12 -23.91
CA GLY A 193 7.83 -11.53 -23.83
C GLY A 193 8.23 -12.04 -22.44
N THR A 194 9.46 -11.74 -21.99
CA THR A 194 9.96 -12.24 -20.71
C THR A 194 10.76 -11.20 -19.94
N ALA A 195 10.69 -11.20 -18.62
CA ALA A 195 11.49 -10.32 -17.77
C ALA A 195 11.83 -10.96 -16.41
N TRP A 196 12.95 -10.56 -15.82
CA TRP A 196 13.30 -10.90 -14.44
C TRP A 196 12.27 -10.35 -13.46
N VAL A 197 11.91 -11.17 -12.47
CA VAL A 197 11.01 -10.80 -11.37
C VAL A 197 11.56 -11.38 -10.07
N SER A 198 11.28 -10.71 -8.96
CA SER A 198 11.55 -11.29 -7.64
C SER A 198 10.45 -12.29 -7.28
N SER A 199 10.81 -13.44 -6.75
CA SER A 199 9.85 -14.36 -6.12
C SER A 199 10.00 -14.42 -4.60
N GLY A 200 10.98 -13.68 -4.06
CA GLY A 200 11.32 -13.66 -2.66
C GLY A 200 12.08 -14.92 -2.25
N GLY A 201 11.42 -15.78 -1.47
CA GLY A 201 12.05 -16.97 -0.90
C GLY A 201 12.54 -17.96 -1.96
N SER A 202 13.54 -18.74 -1.57
CA SER A 202 14.04 -19.87 -2.35
C SER A 202 12.91 -20.87 -2.64
N LYS A 203 12.83 -21.33 -3.90
CA LYS A 203 11.92 -22.40 -4.35
C LYS A 203 12.70 -23.66 -4.67
N PHE A 204 12.12 -24.80 -4.34
CA PHE A 204 12.76 -26.11 -4.42
C PHE A 204 12.39 -26.81 -5.73
N PRO A 205 13.35 -26.97 -6.65
CA PRO A 205 13.48 -28.23 -7.36
C PRO A 205 14.75 -28.96 -6.90
N SER A 206 14.64 -30.27 -6.75
CA SER A 206 15.42 -31.19 -5.91
C SER A 206 16.95 -31.31 -6.11
N ALA A 207 17.59 -30.41 -6.85
CA ALA A 207 19.05 -30.33 -6.96
C ALA A 207 19.61 -28.89 -7.16
N LEU A 208 18.79 -27.95 -7.63
CA LEU A 208 19.18 -26.56 -7.86
C LEU A 208 18.10 -25.64 -7.33
N THR A 209 18.44 -24.83 -6.34
CA THR A 209 17.51 -23.91 -5.72
C THR A 209 17.28 -22.67 -6.61
N ALA A 210 16.03 -22.44 -7.02
CA ALA A 210 15.63 -21.18 -7.62
C ALA A 210 15.58 -20.11 -6.53
N SER A 211 16.50 -19.16 -6.58
CA SER A 211 16.77 -18.20 -5.48
C SER A 211 16.97 -16.79 -6.03
N ASP A 212 16.23 -16.46 -7.09
CA ASP A 212 16.38 -15.20 -7.83
C ASP A 212 17.85 -14.93 -8.16
N CYS A 213 18.59 -15.94 -8.65
CA CYS A 213 20.02 -15.80 -8.91
C CYS A 213 20.87 -15.45 -7.68
N ARG A 214 20.55 -16.12 -6.55
CA ARG A 214 21.12 -15.85 -5.22
C ARG A 214 20.94 -14.38 -4.83
N GLY A 215 19.71 -13.88 -4.96
CA GLY A 215 19.37 -12.48 -4.69
C GLY A 215 19.95 -11.50 -5.69
N PHE A 216 19.99 -11.89 -6.97
CA PHE A 216 20.51 -11.16 -8.12
C PHE A 216 22.00 -10.81 -8.02
N THR A 217 22.80 -11.70 -7.46
CA THR A 217 24.26 -11.51 -7.28
C THR A 217 25.10 -12.42 -8.17
N VAL A 218 24.48 -13.33 -8.93
CA VAL A 218 25.18 -14.35 -9.74
C VAL A 218 24.56 -14.44 -11.12
N GLY A 219 25.38 -14.36 -12.16
CA GLY A 219 24.98 -14.36 -13.57
C GLY A 219 25.45 -15.58 -14.35
N ASP A 220 25.57 -16.74 -13.69
CA ASP A 220 26.13 -17.96 -14.28
C ASP A 220 25.06 -19.04 -14.57
N SER A 221 25.50 -20.15 -15.19
CA SER A 221 24.61 -21.24 -15.57
C SER A 221 24.27 -22.22 -14.42
N THR A 222 24.86 -22.03 -13.24
CA THR A 222 24.70 -22.91 -12.06
C THR A 222 23.67 -22.40 -11.06
N ALA A 223 23.32 -21.12 -11.15
CA ALA A 223 22.24 -20.52 -10.38
C ALA A 223 20.94 -20.45 -11.20
N LEU A 224 19.81 -20.55 -10.50
CA LEU A 224 18.49 -20.40 -11.09
C LEU A 224 17.82 -19.14 -10.57
N GLY A 225 17.24 -18.37 -11.50
CA GLY A 225 16.47 -17.15 -11.24
C GLY A 225 15.03 -17.31 -11.68
N ASN A 226 14.14 -16.56 -11.03
CA ASN A 226 12.73 -16.51 -11.40
C ASN A 226 12.51 -15.41 -12.43
N PHE A 227 11.71 -15.71 -13.44
CA PHE A 227 11.31 -14.73 -14.45
C PHE A 227 9.82 -14.93 -14.76
N TRP A 228 9.21 -13.96 -15.42
CA TRP A 228 7.83 -14.04 -15.90
C TRP A 228 7.81 -14.15 -17.41
N ILE A 229 6.94 -15.00 -17.94
CA ILE A 229 6.57 -15.08 -19.35
C ILE A 229 5.26 -14.34 -19.48
N PHE A 230 5.26 -13.14 -20.06
CA PHE A 230 4.09 -12.28 -20.20
C PHE A 230 3.25 -12.70 -21.41
N ASP A 231 1.94 -12.68 -21.23
CA ASP A 231 0.96 -13.03 -22.25
C ASP A 231 -0.29 -12.16 -22.04
N THR A 232 -0.68 -11.41 -23.07
CA THR A 232 -1.81 -10.45 -23.03
C THR A 232 -3.18 -11.11 -22.93
N THR A 233 -3.29 -12.42 -23.18
CA THR A 233 -4.54 -13.16 -23.14
C THR A 233 -4.77 -13.85 -21.79
N THR A 234 -3.72 -14.39 -21.20
CA THR A 234 -3.77 -15.24 -19.99
C THR A 234 -3.14 -14.60 -18.75
N GLY A 235 -2.45 -13.46 -18.91
CA GLY A 235 -1.63 -12.85 -17.87
C GLY A 235 -0.20 -13.42 -17.81
N GLY A 236 0.02 -14.58 -18.42
CA GLY A 236 1.32 -15.22 -18.45
C GLY A 236 1.59 -16.17 -17.28
N GLN A 237 2.85 -16.52 -17.07
CA GLN A 237 3.25 -17.48 -16.03
C GLN A 237 4.65 -17.23 -15.48
N GLY A 238 4.85 -17.58 -14.20
CA GLY A 238 6.16 -17.62 -13.58
C GLY A 238 6.95 -18.85 -14.04
N SER A 239 8.25 -18.67 -14.30
CA SER A 239 9.16 -19.75 -14.70
C SER A 239 10.55 -19.54 -14.09
N ILE A 240 11.41 -20.54 -14.26
CA ILE A 240 12.80 -20.53 -13.77
C ILE A 240 13.75 -20.75 -14.93
N VAL A 241 14.90 -20.07 -14.89
CA VAL A 241 15.95 -20.23 -15.90
C VAL A 241 17.31 -20.01 -15.27
N ASN A 242 18.36 -20.47 -15.95
CA ASN A 242 19.73 -20.20 -15.53
C ASN A 242 20.03 -18.69 -15.55
N CYS A 243 20.86 -18.25 -14.62
CA CYS A 243 21.11 -16.83 -14.38
C CYS A 243 22.03 -16.16 -15.42
N ALA A 244 22.64 -16.93 -16.33
CA ALA A 244 23.39 -16.38 -17.45
C ALA A 244 22.51 -15.82 -18.57
N GLN A 245 21.20 -16.09 -18.55
CA GLN A 245 20.29 -15.55 -19.57
C GLN A 245 20.13 -14.03 -19.44
N LEU A 246 20.11 -13.34 -20.58
CA LEU A 246 19.80 -11.93 -20.66
C LEU A 246 18.28 -11.72 -20.67
N LYS A 247 17.75 -10.97 -19.72
CA LYS A 247 16.34 -10.55 -19.68
C LYS A 247 16.22 -9.11 -19.18
N PRO A 248 15.21 -8.35 -19.64
CA PRO A 248 14.89 -7.08 -19.02
C PRO A 248 14.38 -7.29 -17.57
N LEU A 249 14.29 -6.23 -16.78
CA LEU A 249 13.64 -6.22 -15.47
C LEU A 249 12.18 -5.81 -15.65
N ALA A 250 11.24 -6.52 -15.01
CA ALA A 250 9.88 -6.01 -14.86
C ALA A 250 9.87 -4.98 -13.73
N CYS A 251 9.32 -3.79 -13.97
CA CYS A 251 9.27 -2.71 -13.01
C CYS A 251 7.84 -2.39 -12.60
N CYS A 252 7.59 -2.27 -11.30
CA CYS A 252 6.27 -2.08 -10.69
C CYS A 252 6.22 -0.74 -9.93
N LYS A 253 5.03 -0.15 -9.83
CA LYS A 253 4.74 1.09 -9.10
C LYS A 253 3.42 0.97 -8.36
#